data_AF-K2MMR2-F1
#
_entry.id   AF-K2MMR2-F1
#
_cell.length_a   1.000
_cell.length_b   1.000
_cell.length_c   1.000
_cell.angle_alpha   90.00
_cell.angle_beta   90.00
_cell.angle_gamma   90.00
#
_symmetry.space_group_name_H-M   'P 1'
#
loop_
_entity.id
_entity.type
_entity.pdbx_description
1 polymer ?
#
loop_
_entity_poly.entity_id
_entity_poly.type
_entity_poly.pdbx_seq_one_letter_code
_entity_poly.pdbx_strand_id
1 'polypeptide(L)'
;MGVPLLLTWLKRRFAPCFLSSSSCPAADCLYIDVNGLVYQAAALATASEASAVDIDAAILRKLFDILDDIVLRLVRPRFLVYLAVDGISPMGKLAQQRSRRRRRSGGGSRGRNAVEWDSNSISVGTPFMSRLTEALHFYCASRAERMNGERLRDELQQAARGNTRGGDDPVTPITFIVDDVWRPGEGESKIADAIRRFRSQPTYDPNTSHIICSSDTDVTVCSLILHEPRIHVLRYECSPSHHSGGASRGGDSGSWRNQVGDAWASTFFSIYAFREALRNKLRLQTSRKDSTEEVERRNRQFERALHDVVFVLLLFGNDFLPSVGCRIEEGFWTTFWSYSPPISSRVIVPLLIPSPTLFSSTPPVTH
;
A
#
# COMPACT_ATOMS: atom_id res chain seq x y z
N MET A 1 -5.49 -3.88 8.08
CA MET A 1 -6.96 -3.76 7.99
C MET A 1 -7.48 -4.59 6.83
N GLY A 2 -8.80 -4.57 6.59
CA GLY A 2 -9.37 -4.83 5.27
C GLY A 2 -9.80 -6.25 4.91
N VAL A 3 -10.14 -6.41 3.63
CA VAL A 3 -10.77 -7.62 3.07
C VAL A 3 -9.97 -8.88 3.41
N PRO A 4 -10.50 -9.80 4.24
CA PRO A 4 -9.74 -10.96 4.73
C PRO A 4 -9.24 -11.85 3.59
N LEU A 5 -7.98 -12.30 3.67
CA LEU A 5 -7.34 -13.19 2.69
C LEU A 5 -7.26 -12.68 1.23
N LEU A 6 -7.68 -11.43 0.94
CA LEU A 6 -7.62 -10.85 -0.40
C LEU A 6 -6.19 -10.88 -0.98
N LEU A 7 -5.17 -10.55 -0.16
CA LEU A 7 -3.77 -10.61 -0.60
C LEU A 7 -3.34 -12.05 -0.97
N THR A 8 -3.74 -13.04 -0.18
CA THR A 8 -3.46 -14.46 -0.45
C THR A 8 -4.13 -14.93 -1.74
N TRP A 9 -5.39 -14.52 -1.96
CA TRP A 9 -6.14 -14.82 -3.18
C TRP A 9 -5.51 -14.13 -4.41
N LEU A 10 -5.14 -12.85 -4.30
CA LEU A 10 -4.43 -12.11 -5.34
C LEU A 10 -3.09 -12.77 -5.69
N LYS A 11 -2.26 -13.11 -4.69
CA LYS A 11 -0.97 -13.81 -4.90
C LYS A 11 -1.17 -15.14 -5.64
N ARG A 12 -2.21 -15.92 -5.31
CA ARG A 12 -2.49 -17.22 -5.98
C ARG A 12 -3.07 -17.07 -7.39
N ARG A 13 -3.91 -16.06 -7.67
CA ARG A 13 -4.69 -15.96 -8.92
C ARG A 13 -4.16 -14.91 -9.91
N PHE A 14 -3.32 -14.00 -9.46
CA PHE A 14 -2.74 -12.88 -10.20
C PHE A 14 -1.25 -12.71 -9.86
N ALA A 15 -0.51 -13.81 -9.65
CA ALA A 15 0.93 -13.81 -9.39
C ALA A 15 1.75 -12.89 -10.33
N PRO A 16 1.49 -12.80 -11.66
CA PRO A 16 2.24 -11.91 -12.56
C PRO A 16 2.07 -10.40 -12.27
N CYS A 17 1.11 -10.01 -11.43
CA CYS A 17 0.92 -8.61 -11.01
C CYS A 17 1.84 -8.23 -9.84
N PHE A 18 2.52 -9.19 -9.23
CA PHE A 18 3.49 -8.97 -8.16
C PHE A 18 4.92 -8.91 -8.72
N LEU A 19 5.61 -7.80 -8.48
CA LEU A 19 7.00 -7.59 -8.82
C LEU A 19 7.87 -7.67 -7.55
N SER A 20 9.07 -8.20 -7.72
CA SER A 20 10.11 -8.23 -6.69
C SER A 20 10.63 -6.83 -6.36
N SER A 21 11.15 -6.66 -5.14
CA SER A 21 12.01 -5.54 -4.75
C SER A 21 13.19 -5.30 -5.71
N SER A 22 13.72 -6.35 -6.35
CA SER A 22 14.81 -6.24 -7.34
C SER A 22 14.40 -5.52 -8.63
N SER A 23 13.11 -5.43 -8.90
CA SER A 23 12.53 -4.83 -10.10
C SER A 23 11.64 -3.65 -9.71
N CYS A 24 12.15 -2.76 -8.86
CA CYS A 24 11.43 -1.56 -8.45
C CYS A 24 11.09 -0.68 -9.68
N PRO A 25 9.81 -0.36 -9.91
CA PRO A 25 9.43 0.55 -10.98
C PRO A 25 9.89 1.98 -10.68
N ALA A 26 10.23 2.74 -11.71
CA ALA A 26 10.48 4.17 -11.56
C ALA A 26 9.23 4.87 -10.98
N ALA A 27 9.45 5.84 -10.10
CA ALA A 27 8.42 6.55 -9.36
C ALA A 27 8.63 8.05 -9.40
N ASP A 28 7.59 8.80 -9.75
CA ASP A 28 7.58 10.25 -9.66
C ASP A 28 7.11 10.68 -8.27
N CYS A 29 6.08 10.00 -7.74
CA CYS A 29 5.49 10.27 -6.43
C CYS A 29 5.47 9.01 -5.54
N LEU A 30 5.97 9.13 -4.31
CA LEU A 30 5.91 8.12 -3.27
C LEU A 30 4.98 8.58 -2.14
N TYR A 31 4.01 7.74 -1.79
CA TYR A 31 3.07 7.95 -0.70
C TYR A 31 3.30 6.87 0.35
N ILE A 32 3.37 7.22 1.63
CA ILE A 32 3.66 6.29 2.72
C ILE A 32 2.60 6.43 3.80
N ASP A 33 1.91 5.33 4.08
CA ASP A 33 1.12 5.12 5.29
C ASP A 33 2.10 4.84 6.45
N VAL A 34 2.33 5.87 7.27
CA VAL A 34 3.36 5.86 8.31
C VAL A 34 2.99 4.89 9.44
N ASN A 35 1.70 4.74 9.75
CA ASN A 35 1.24 3.98 10.90
C ASN A 35 1.63 2.50 10.79
N GLY A 36 1.53 1.90 9.59
CA GLY A 36 2.01 0.54 9.32
C GLY A 36 3.51 0.36 9.62
N LEU A 37 4.34 1.35 9.26
CA LEU A 37 5.79 1.33 9.50
C LEU A 37 6.14 1.57 10.98
N VAL A 38 5.39 2.40 11.70
CA VAL A 38 5.57 2.63 13.14
C VAL A 38 5.37 1.32 13.93
N TYR A 39 4.40 0.48 13.57
CA TYR A 39 4.25 -0.85 14.17
C TYR A 39 5.46 -1.77 13.91
N GLN A 40 6.07 -1.69 12.72
CA GLN A 40 7.30 -2.44 12.41
C GLN A 40 8.50 -1.91 13.21
N ALA A 41 8.70 -0.59 13.24
CA ALA A 41 9.76 0.06 14.02
C ALA A 41 9.64 -0.24 15.52
N ALA A 42 8.42 -0.26 16.06
CA ALA A 42 8.14 -0.65 17.45
C ALA A 42 8.54 -2.10 17.76
N ALA A 43 8.22 -3.04 16.86
CA ALA A 43 8.63 -4.44 17.02
C ALA A 43 10.15 -4.62 16.93
N LEU A 44 10.84 -3.87 16.07
CA LEU A 44 12.30 -3.93 15.94
C LEU A 44 13.03 -3.28 17.11
N ALA A 45 12.56 -2.12 17.58
CA ALA A 45 13.14 -1.42 18.73
C ALA A 45 12.99 -2.24 20.03
N THR A 46 11.80 -2.79 20.29
CA THR A 46 11.57 -3.62 21.50
C THR A 46 12.32 -4.95 21.47
N ALA A 47 12.61 -5.51 20.27
CA ALA A 47 13.41 -6.71 20.13
C ALA A 47 14.94 -6.48 20.25
N SER A 48 15.43 -5.32 19.78
CA SER A 48 16.88 -5.03 19.71
C SER A 48 17.42 -4.16 20.84
N GLU A 49 16.61 -3.27 21.42
CA GLU A 49 17.05 -2.26 22.40
C GLU A 49 16.29 -2.42 23.73
N ALA A 50 16.24 -3.64 24.26
CA ALA A 50 15.56 -4.01 25.52
C ALA A 50 16.12 -3.34 26.81
N SER A 51 16.97 -2.32 26.68
CA SER A 51 17.53 -1.51 27.77
C SER A 51 17.59 0.00 27.42
N ALA A 52 16.88 0.44 26.37
CA ALA A 52 16.83 1.86 26.03
C ALA A 52 16.15 2.67 27.15
N VAL A 53 16.82 3.74 27.61
CA VAL A 53 16.27 4.70 28.60
C VAL A 53 15.05 5.44 28.04
N ASP A 54 15.05 5.68 26.71
CA ASP A 54 13.91 6.20 25.97
C ASP A 54 13.61 5.27 24.78
N ILE A 55 12.57 4.45 24.95
CA ILE A 55 12.06 3.54 23.92
C ILE A 55 11.37 4.30 22.78
N ASP A 56 10.78 5.48 23.01
CA ASP A 56 10.19 6.29 21.93
C ASP A 56 11.26 6.78 20.96
N ALA A 57 12.36 7.32 21.50
CA ALA A 57 13.51 7.72 20.71
C ALA A 57 14.11 6.54 19.92
N ALA A 58 14.07 5.32 20.47
CA ALA A 58 14.48 4.11 19.75
C ALA A 58 13.54 3.76 18.59
N ILE A 59 12.23 3.85 18.80
CA ILE A 59 11.21 3.62 17.77
C ILE A 59 11.33 4.65 16.65
N LEU A 60 11.50 5.94 16.98
CA LEU A 60 11.66 7.01 15.99
C LEU A 60 12.96 6.86 15.19
N ARG A 61 14.08 6.48 15.82
CA ARG A 61 15.32 6.11 15.10
C ARG A 61 15.09 4.94 14.14
N LYS A 62 14.39 3.89 14.57
CA LYS A 62 14.04 2.72 13.74
C LYS A 62 13.00 3.00 12.65
N LEU A 63 12.30 4.13 12.74
CA LEU A 63 11.42 4.66 11.68
C LEU A 63 12.17 5.58 10.70
N PHE A 64 13.34 6.10 11.07
CA PHE A 64 14.23 6.81 10.13
C PHE A 64 15.15 5.83 9.35
N ASP A 65 15.64 4.76 10.00
CA ASP A 65 15.76 3.44 9.32
C ASP A 65 14.38 3.09 8.71
N ILE A 66 14.25 2.19 7.72
CA ILE A 66 12.98 1.94 7.02
C ILE A 66 12.53 3.12 6.13
N LEU A 67 12.35 4.35 6.64
CA LEU A 67 12.05 5.49 5.76
C LEU A 67 13.24 5.80 4.83
N ASP A 68 14.48 5.79 5.33
CA ASP A 68 15.68 5.90 4.48
C ASP A 68 15.84 4.69 3.53
N ASP A 69 15.49 3.47 3.98
CA ASP A 69 15.46 2.28 3.11
C ASP A 69 14.52 2.49 1.92
N ILE A 70 13.28 2.89 2.20
CA ILE A 70 12.22 3.03 1.20
C ILE A 70 12.52 4.22 0.27
N VAL A 71 12.82 5.40 0.83
CA VAL A 71 12.96 6.65 0.07
C VAL A 71 14.31 6.69 -0.67
N LEU A 72 15.43 6.45 0.01
CA LEU A 72 16.78 6.70 -0.54
C LEU A 72 17.38 5.49 -1.27
N ARG A 73 16.97 4.26 -0.93
CA ARG A 73 17.55 3.02 -1.50
C ARG A 73 16.61 2.28 -2.43
N LEU A 74 15.35 2.06 -2.04
CA LEU A 74 14.39 1.24 -2.79
C LEU A 74 13.70 2.03 -3.91
N VAL A 75 12.95 3.09 -3.59
CA VAL A 75 12.04 3.76 -4.53
C VAL A 75 12.68 4.93 -5.27
N ARG A 76 13.46 5.77 -4.58
CA ARG A 76 14.12 6.98 -5.15
C ARG A 76 13.16 7.88 -5.96
N PRO A 77 12.07 8.39 -5.35
CA PRO A 77 11.05 9.17 -6.05
C PRO A 77 11.61 10.46 -6.65
N ARG A 78 11.05 10.88 -7.80
CA ARG A 78 11.55 12.04 -8.54
C ARG A 78 11.03 13.39 -8.01
N PHE A 79 9.74 13.52 -7.74
CA PHE A 79 9.11 14.82 -7.45
C PHE A 79 8.48 14.92 -6.05
N LEU A 80 7.87 13.86 -5.53
CA LEU A 80 7.11 13.91 -4.26
C LEU A 80 7.39 12.74 -3.33
N VAL A 81 7.57 13.04 -2.04
CA VAL A 81 7.38 12.13 -0.91
C VAL A 81 6.25 12.65 -0.04
N TYR A 82 5.21 11.85 0.16
CA TYR A 82 4.04 12.18 0.96
C TYR A 82 3.92 11.19 2.13
N LEU A 83 4.09 11.68 3.36
CA LEU A 83 3.99 10.88 4.58
C LEU A 83 2.63 11.11 5.24
N ALA A 84 1.78 10.09 5.26
CA ALA A 84 0.45 10.16 5.84
C ALA A 84 0.42 9.49 7.23
N VAL A 85 0.14 10.29 8.25
CA VAL A 85 -0.08 9.83 9.63
C VAL A 85 -1.59 9.69 9.86
N ASP A 86 -2.06 8.64 10.57
CA ASP A 86 -3.50 8.57 10.90
C ASP A 86 -3.91 9.76 11.77
N GLY A 87 -4.95 10.47 11.31
CA GLY A 87 -5.70 11.41 12.14
C GLY A 87 -7.01 10.78 12.64
N ILE A 88 -7.92 11.63 13.12
CA ILE A 88 -9.21 11.18 13.68
C ILE A 88 -10.00 10.42 12.60
N SER A 89 -10.17 9.12 12.79
CA SER A 89 -10.87 8.23 11.85
C SER A 89 -12.40 8.32 11.99
N PRO A 90 -13.19 7.94 10.96
CA PRO A 90 -14.64 7.85 11.06
C PRO A 90 -15.13 6.85 12.11
N MET A 91 -16.37 7.04 12.60
CA MET A 91 -16.96 6.24 13.69
C MET A 91 -16.91 4.71 13.47
N GLY A 92 -17.09 4.23 12.23
CA GLY A 92 -16.99 2.80 11.92
C GLY A 92 -15.58 2.24 12.16
N LYS A 93 -14.55 2.95 11.68
CA LYS A 93 -13.14 2.57 11.93
C LYS A 93 -12.81 2.66 13.42
N LEU A 94 -13.27 3.70 14.13
CA LEU A 94 -13.08 3.82 15.59
C LEU A 94 -13.69 2.64 16.36
N ALA A 95 -14.90 2.19 16.01
CA ALA A 95 -15.53 1.01 16.60
C ALA A 95 -14.69 -0.26 16.35
N GLN A 96 -14.17 -0.41 15.13
CA GLN A 96 -13.34 -1.55 14.74
C GLN A 96 -11.96 -1.54 15.43
N GLN A 97 -11.28 -0.38 15.48
CA GLN A 97 -10.03 -0.16 16.23
C GLN A 97 -10.22 -0.46 17.73
N ARG A 98 -11.28 0.06 18.37
CA ARG A 98 -11.63 -0.23 19.77
C ARG A 98 -11.84 -1.73 20.01
N SER A 99 -12.47 -2.41 19.05
CA SER A 99 -12.67 -3.87 19.09
C SER A 99 -11.35 -4.65 18.97
N ARG A 100 -10.45 -4.24 18.07
CA ARG A 100 -9.11 -4.82 17.91
C ARG A 100 -8.24 -4.64 19.16
N ARG A 101 -8.21 -3.44 19.75
CA ARG A 101 -7.40 -3.11 20.94
C ARG A 101 -7.80 -3.92 22.17
N ARG A 102 -9.10 -4.00 22.49
CA ARG A 102 -9.61 -4.84 23.59
C ARG A 102 -9.21 -6.32 23.46
N ARG A 103 -9.18 -6.86 22.24
CA ARG A 103 -8.73 -8.25 22.00
C ARG A 103 -7.23 -8.44 22.26
N ARG A 104 -6.39 -7.42 22.03
CA ARG A 104 -4.95 -7.46 22.32
C ARG A 104 -4.67 -7.41 23.83
N SER A 105 -5.37 -6.55 24.56
CA SER A 105 -5.21 -6.42 26.03
C SER A 105 -5.66 -7.66 26.82
N GLY A 106 -6.49 -8.53 26.25
CA GLY A 106 -7.03 -9.71 26.94
C GLY A 106 -6.20 -10.99 26.81
N GLY A 107 -5.02 -10.98 26.17
CA GLY A 107 -4.30 -12.22 25.84
C GLY A 107 -2.78 -12.08 25.72
N GLY A 108 -2.08 -12.29 26.83
CA GLY A 108 -0.64 -12.56 26.79
C GLY A 108 0.12 -12.36 28.09
N SER A 109 0.22 -13.41 28.92
CA SER A 109 1.37 -13.56 29.82
C SER A 109 2.62 -13.84 28.97
N ARG A 110 3.31 -12.78 28.53
CA ARG A 110 4.53 -12.88 27.69
C ARG A 110 5.80 -12.78 28.56
N GLY A 111 6.90 -13.32 28.04
CA GLY A 111 8.10 -13.65 28.84
C GLY A 111 8.78 -12.45 29.50
N ARG A 112 9.39 -12.70 30.67
CA ARG A 112 9.87 -11.73 31.70
C ARG A 112 10.95 -10.73 31.26
N ASN A 113 11.40 -10.74 30.00
CA ASN A 113 12.63 -10.05 29.54
C ASN A 113 12.45 -9.09 28.35
N ALA A 114 11.23 -8.84 27.87
CA ALA A 114 10.98 -7.84 26.83
C ALA A 114 10.46 -6.53 27.45
N VAL A 115 10.96 -5.38 26.98
CA VAL A 115 10.41 -4.07 27.37
C VAL A 115 9.00 -3.96 26.79
N GLU A 116 8.00 -3.84 27.67
CA GLU A 116 6.60 -3.75 27.27
C GLU A 116 6.27 -2.35 26.75
N TRP A 117 6.24 -2.21 25.42
CA TRP A 117 5.76 -1.00 24.76
C TRP A 117 4.26 -1.07 24.48
N ASP A 118 3.46 -0.14 25.03
CA ASP A 118 2.02 -0.12 24.74
C ASP A 118 1.75 0.38 23.31
N SER A 119 1.40 -0.55 22.43
CA SER A 119 0.98 -0.28 21.06
C SER A 119 -0.27 0.62 20.93
N ASN A 120 -1.05 0.83 22.01
CA ASN A 120 -2.13 1.83 22.02
C ASN A 120 -1.61 3.27 22.00
N SER A 121 -0.33 3.50 22.31
CA SER A 121 0.34 4.80 22.10
C SER A 121 0.27 5.27 20.65
N ILE A 122 0.09 4.36 19.69
CA ILE A 122 -0.19 4.66 18.28
C ILE A 122 -1.69 5.02 18.14
N SER A 123 -2.04 6.21 18.66
CA SER A 123 -3.37 6.80 18.65
C SER A 123 -3.30 8.32 18.61
N VAL A 124 -4.15 8.95 17.81
CA VAL A 124 -4.38 10.40 17.83
C VAL A 124 -4.55 10.91 19.26
N GLY A 125 -3.85 12.00 19.60
CA GLY A 125 -3.91 12.65 20.91
C GLY A 125 -2.98 12.07 21.98
N THR A 126 -2.18 11.04 21.70
CA THR A 126 -1.12 10.59 22.62
C THR A 126 0.12 11.48 22.52
N PRO A 127 0.93 11.59 23.60
CA PRO A 127 2.22 12.27 23.55
C PRO A 127 3.16 11.68 22.49
N PHE A 128 3.10 10.36 22.26
CA PHE A 128 3.89 9.69 21.24
C PHE A 128 3.56 10.18 19.83
N MET A 129 2.27 10.25 19.45
CA MET A 129 1.90 10.71 18.10
C MET A 129 2.23 12.20 17.87
N SER A 130 2.25 13.00 18.94
CA SER A 130 2.75 14.38 18.86
C SER A 130 4.24 14.42 18.54
N ARG A 131 5.06 13.68 19.30
CA ARG A 131 6.52 13.55 19.06
C ARG A 131 6.82 12.96 17.68
N LEU A 132 6.08 11.95 17.26
CA LEU A 132 6.19 11.34 15.94
C LEU A 132 6.00 12.39 14.83
N THR A 133 4.96 13.22 14.93
CA THR A 133 4.67 14.23 13.91
C THR A 133 5.80 15.27 13.81
N GLU A 134 6.28 15.79 14.95
CA GLU A 134 7.42 16.71 15.01
C GLU A 134 8.71 16.09 14.45
N ALA A 135 8.99 14.83 14.80
CA ALA A 135 10.13 14.08 14.30
C ALA A 135 10.06 13.86 12.77
N LEU A 136 8.87 13.62 12.21
CA LEU A 136 8.66 13.50 10.76
C LEU A 136 8.89 14.83 10.03
N HIS A 137 8.48 15.97 10.59
CA HIS A 137 8.81 17.29 10.03
C HIS A 137 10.32 17.51 9.97
N PHE A 138 11.05 17.20 11.05
CA PHE A 138 12.51 17.27 11.08
C PHE A 138 13.16 16.33 10.03
N TYR A 139 12.69 15.08 9.94
CA TYR A 139 13.16 14.12 8.94
C TYR A 139 12.94 14.63 7.51
N CYS A 140 11.73 15.12 7.21
CA CYS A 140 11.37 15.66 5.91
C CYS A 140 12.23 16.88 5.53
N ALA A 141 12.44 17.83 6.44
CA ALA A 141 13.31 18.98 6.19
C ALA A 141 14.76 18.54 5.91
N SER A 142 15.33 17.70 6.78
CA SER A 142 16.71 17.20 6.65
C SER A 142 16.92 16.39 5.36
N ARG A 143 15.96 15.56 4.97
CA ARG A 143 16.05 14.75 3.74
C ARG A 143 15.74 15.53 2.47
N ALA A 144 14.84 16.51 2.51
CA ALA A 144 14.62 17.43 1.39
C ALA A 144 15.88 18.25 1.09
N GLU A 145 16.50 18.86 2.12
CA GLU A 145 17.76 19.61 1.97
C GLU A 145 18.86 18.72 1.39
N ARG A 146 19.07 17.53 1.99
CA ARG A 146 20.10 16.59 1.55
C ARG A 146 19.90 16.15 0.09
N MET A 147 18.70 15.67 -0.26
CA MET A 147 18.43 15.13 -1.61
C MET A 147 18.51 16.22 -2.68
N ASN A 148 18.01 17.43 -2.40
CA ASN A 148 18.09 18.54 -3.35
C ASN A 148 19.52 19.09 -3.46
N GLY A 149 20.27 19.13 -2.36
CA GLY A 149 21.69 19.51 -2.37
C GLY A 149 22.58 18.49 -3.10
N GLU A 150 22.31 17.18 -2.98
CA GLU A 150 22.98 16.13 -3.76
C GLU A 150 22.65 16.30 -5.27
N ARG A 151 21.37 16.43 -5.65
CA ARG A 151 20.95 16.64 -7.05
C ARG A 151 21.56 17.89 -7.70
N LEU A 152 21.57 19.02 -7.00
CA LEU A 152 22.14 20.27 -7.51
C LEU A 152 23.66 20.16 -7.73
N ARG A 153 24.38 19.42 -6.87
CA ARG A 153 25.81 19.16 -7.06
C ARG A 153 26.06 18.28 -8.29
N ASP A 154 25.24 17.26 -8.49
CA ASP A 154 25.33 16.37 -9.66
C ASP A 154 25.01 17.12 -10.97
N GLU A 155 24.05 18.04 -10.96
CA GLU A 155 23.72 18.93 -12.08
C GLU A 155 24.86 19.88 -12.41
N LEU A 156 25.39 20.61 -11.41
CA LEU A 156 26.55 21.50 -11.58
C LEU A 156 27.79 20.74 -12.07
N GLN A 157 28.02 19.51 -11.60
CA GLN A 157 29.14 18.68 -12.07
C GLN A 157 28.93 18.17 -13.51
N GLN A 158 27.69 17.92 -13.95
CA GLN A 158 27.38 17.57 -15.34
C GLN A 158 27.55 18.76 -16.28
N ALA A 159 27.08 19.95 -15.88
CA ALA A 159 27.29 21.20 -16.61
C ALA A 159 28.79 21.53 -16.76
N ALA A 160 29.57 21.42 -15.67
CA ALA A 160 31.02 21.64 -15.69
C ALA A 160 31.80 20.64 -16.57
N ARG A 161 31.24 19.45 -16.83
CA ARG A 161 31.81 18.44 -17.75
C ARG A 161 31.43 18.67 -19.21
N GLY A 162 30.73 19.76 -19.54
CA GLY A 162 30.25 20.05 -20.90
C GLY A 162 29.21 19.06 -21.42
N ASN A 163 28.65 18.22 -20.54
CA ASN A 163 27.72 17.17 -20.92
C ASN A 163 26.27 17.65 -20.74
N THR A 164 25.95 18.76 -21.42
CA THR A 164 24.57 19.23 -21.56
C THR A 164 23.76 18.20 -22.33
N ARG A 165 23.08 17.31 -21.59
CA ARG A 165 22.00 16.51 -22.16
C ARG A 165 20.97 17.49 -22.71
N GLY A 166 20.65 17.38 -24.00
CA GLY A 166 19.80 18.33 -24.73
C GLY A 166 18.33 18.27 -24.31
N GLY A 167 18.03 18.81 -23.14
CA GLY A 167 16.71 19.11 -22.63
C GLY A 167 16.86 20.18 -21.55
N ASP A 168 16.41 21.40 -21.85
CA ASP A 168 16.61 22.61 -21.04
C ASP A 168 15.79 22.66 -19.73
N ASP A 169 15.19 21.54 -19.31
CA ASP A 169 14.38 21.47 -18.10
C ASP A 169 15.27 21.42 -16.85
N PRO A 170 15.23 22.43 -15.95
CA PRO A 170 16.03 22.43 -14.72
C PRO A 170 15.61 21.27 -13.81
N VAL A 171 16.55 20.75 -13.01
CA VAL A 171 16.23 19.62 -12.10
C VAL A 171 15.23 20.04 -11.03
N THR A 172 13.96 19.67 -11.21
CA THR A 172 12.88 19.96 -10.26
C THR A 172 13.24 19.39 -8.87
N PRO A 173 13.23 20.22 -7.81
CA PRO A 173 13.53 19.75 -6.47
C PRO A 173 12.46 18.77 -5.99
N ILE A 174 12.88 17.75 -5.24
CA ILE A 174 11.94 16.85 -4.58
C ILE A 174 11.26 17.58 -3.43
N THR A 175 9.93 17.48 -3.37
CA THR A 175 9.10 18.02 -2.31
C THR A 175 8.76 16.92 -1.32
N PHE A 176 8.90 17.19 -0.03
CA PHE A 176 8.41 16.35 1.05
C PHE A 176 7.17 17.00 1.68
N ILE A 177 6.12 16.21 1.91
CA ILE A 177 4.88 16.64 2.57
C ILE A 177 4.60 15.67 3.72
N VAL A 178 4.35 16.22 4.92
CA VAL A 178 3.82 15.48 6.07
C VAL A 178 2.34 15.84 6.20
N ASP A 179 1.47 14.84 6.27
CA ASP A 179 0.06 14.99 6.58
C ASP A 179 -0.20 14.61 8.04
N ASP A 180 -0.21 15.64 8.88
CA ASP A 180 -0.21 15.57 10.34
C ASP A 180 -1.40 14.82 10.95
N VAL A 181 -1.17 14.30 12.15
CA VAL A 181 -2.17 13.70 13.05
C VAL A 181 -3.42 14.59 13.28
N TRP A 182 -3.29 15.91 13.12
CA TRP A 182 -4.39 16.88 13.28
C TRP A 182 -5.36 16.94 12.09
N ARG A 183 -4.93 16.58 10.87
CA ARG A 183 -5.87 16.46 9.74
C ARG A 183 -6.71 15.19 9.98
N PRO A 184 -8.05 15.27 10.04
CA PRO A 184 -8.89 14.08 10.21
C PRO A 184 -8.81 13.15 8.99
N GLY A 185 -9.05 11.86 9.23
CA GLY A 185 -8.95 10.80 8.23
C GLY A 185 -7.81 9.81 8.50
N GLU A 186 -7.97 8.61 7.96
CA GLU A 186 -6.98 7.52 7.99
C GLU A 186 -5.89 7.75 6.94
N GLY A 187 -4.66 7.27 7.16
CA GLY A 187 -3.52 7.47 6.27
C GLY A 187 -3.80 7.05 4.82
N GLU A 188 -4.41 5.88 4.62
CA GLU A 188 -4.84 5.41 3.29
C GLU A 188 -5.85 6.34 2.60
N SER A 189 -6.80 6.89 3.36
CA SER A 189 -7.81 7.83 2.85
C SER A 189 -7.19 9.20 2.53
N LYS A 190 -6.27 9.68 3.39
CA LYS A 190 -5.51 10.91 3.18
C LYS A 190 -4.71 10.86 1.89
N ILE A 191 -4.03 9.73 1.62
CA ILE A 191 -3.29 9.45 0.38
C ILE A 191 -4.22 9.44 -0.84
N ALA A 192 -5.33 8.71 -0.77
CA ALA A 192 -6.29 8.65 -1.88
C ALA A 192 -6.86 10.04 -2.22
N ASP A 193 -7.17 10.85 -1.21
CA ASP A 193 -7.62 12.23 -1.39
C ASP A 193 -6.52 13.16 -1.91
N ALA A 194 -5.27 12.97 -1.51
CA ALA A 194 -4.15 13.73 -2.06
C ALA A 194 -3.99 13.48 -3.57
N ILE A 195 -4.01 12.21 -3.99
CA ILE A 195 -3.92 11.83 -5.41
C ILE A 195 -5.11 12.41 -6.20
N ARG A 196 -6.34 12.33 -5.67
CA ARG A 196 -7.52 12.95 -6.29
C ARG A 196 -7.38 14.48 -6.44
N ARG A 197 -6.83 15.16 -5.42
CA ARG A 197 -6.59 16.61 -5.45
C ARG A 197 -5.54 16.98 -6.49
N PHE A 198 -4.41 16.27 -6.55
CA PHE A 198 -3.40 16.50 -7.59
C PHE A 198 -3.99 16.30 -8.98
N ARG A 199 -4.72 15.20 -9.21
CA ARG A 199 -5.41 14.91 -10.47
C ARG A 199 -6.43 15.99 -10.88
N SER A 200 -7.05 16.68 -9.92
CA SER A 200 -7.99 17.77 -10.20
C SER A 200 -7.34 19.08 -10.66
N GLN A 201 -6.01 19.20 -10.58
CA GLN A 201 -5.28 20.38 -11.02
C GLN A 201 -5.08 20.37 -12.55
N PRO A 202 -5.23 21.52 -13.25
CA PRO A 202 -5.08 21.59 -14.70
C PRO A 202 -3.64 21.33 -15.19
N THR A 203 -2.66 21.40 -14.30
CA THR A 203 -1.22 21.17 -14.56
C THR A 203 -0.77 19.73 -14.28
N TYR A 204 -1.68 18.82 -13.94
CA TYR A 204 -1.36 17.43 -13.62
C TYR A 204 -1.06 16.60 -14.88
N ASP A 205 0.07 15.90 -14.92
CA ASP A 205 0.37 14.92 -15.96
C ASP A 205 -0.31 13.56 -15.67
N PRO A 206 -1.24 13.08 -16.52
CA PRO A 206 -1.86 11.76 -16.38
C PRO A 206 -0.90 10.57 -16.50
N ASN A 207 0.36 10.81 -16.89
CA ASN A 207 1.42 9.80 -16.98
C ASN A 207 2.31 9.72 -15.74
N THR A 208 2.04 10.52 -14.71
CA THR A 208 2.73 10.48 -13.41
C THR A 208 2.75 9.04 -12.87
N SER A 209 3.89 8.58 -12.37
CA SER A 209 4.05 7.27 -11.74
C SER A 209 3.98 7.35 -10.22
N HIS A 210 3.14 6.51 -9.61
CA HIS A 210 2.82 6.56 -8.18
C HIS A 210 3.20 5.25 -7.50
N ILE A 211 3.88 5.33 -6.36
CA ILE A 211 4.06 4.19 -5.44
C ILE A 211 3.38 4.51 -4.11
N ILE A 212 2.51 3.62 -3.66
CA ILE A 212 1.84 3.72 -2.36
C ILE A 212 2.35 2.61 -1.45
N CYS A 213 3.10 2.98 -0.41
CA CYS A 213 3.61 2.07 0.61
C CYS A 213 2.60 1.94 1.75
N SER A 214 1.99 0.76 1.91
CA SER A 214 1.13 0.42 3.05
C SER A 214 1.05 -1.09 3.28
N SER A 215 0.86 -1.49 4.53
CA SER A 215 0.59 -2.88 4.92
C SER A 215 -0.86 -3.32 4.67
N ASP A 216 -1.79 -2.40 4.39
CA ASP A 216 -3.21 -2.71 4.36
C ASP A 216 -3.73 -3.13 2.97
N THR A 217 -4.71 -4.04 2.94
CA THR A 217 -5.28 -4.57 1.68
C THR A 217 -6.27 -3.62 1.03
N ASP A 218 -6.88 -2.73 1.80
CA ASP A 218 -7.87 -1.78 1.32
C ASP A 218 -7.23 -0.73 0.40
N VAL A 219 -6.01 -0.26 0.69
CA VAL A 219 -5.17 0.52 -0.25
C VAL A 219 -5.12 -0.10 -1.66
N THR A 220 -5.04 -1.43 -1.78
CA THR A 220 -5.01 -2.10 -3.09
C THR A 220 -6.35 -1.96 -3.83
N VAL A 221 -7.47 -2.00 -3.10
CA VAL A 221 -8.83 -1.80 -3.65
C VAL A 221 -9.07 -0.32 -3.96
N CYS A 222 -8.69 0.58 -3.05
CA CYS A 222 -8.76 2.04 -3.23
C CYS A 222 -7.92 2.51 -4.43
N SER A 223 -6.76 1.89 -4.68
CA SER A 223 -5.92 2.21 -5.84
C SER A 223 -6.61 1.91 -7.18
N LEU A 224 -7.53 0.94 -7.24
CA LEU A 224 -8.28 0.62 -8.47
C LEU A 224 -9.28 1.72 -8.83
N ILE A 225 -9.91 2.36 -7.83
CA ILE A 225 -10.89 3.44 -8.03
C ILE A 225 -10.27 4.83 -8.17
N LEU A 226 -8.95 4.97 -8.06
CA LEU A 226 -8.26 6.21 -8.40
C LEU A 226 -8.18 6.43 -9.92
N HIS A 227 -8.33 5.37 -10.72
CA HIS A 227 -8.21 5.37 -12.19
C HIS A 227 -6.88 5.90 -12.75
N GLU A 228 -5.85 6.06 -11.93
CA GLU A 228 -4.50 6.34 -12.40
C GLU A 228 -3.86 5.06 -12.96
N PRO A 229 -3.29 5.08 -14.18
CA PRO A 229 -2.80 3.86 -14.82
C PRO A 229 -1.52 3.32 -14.17
N ARG A 230 -0.67 4.18 -13.60
CA ARG A 230 0.69 3.86 -13.16
C ARG A 230 0.86 3.81 -11.63
N ILE A 231 -0.13 3.26 -10.91
CA ILE A 231 0.01 2.97 -9.48
C ILE A 231 0.68 1.61 -9.24
N HIS A 232 1.64 1.58 -8.32
CA HIS A 232 2.17 0.36 -7.70
C HIS A 232 1.97 0.42 -6.19
N VAL A 233 1.41 -0.63 -5.59
CA VAL A 233 1.27 -0.72 -4.13
C VAL A 233 2.48 -1.49 -3.58
N LEU A 234 3.34 -0.80 -2.83
CA LEU A 234 4.47 -1.38 -2.13
C LEU A 234 4.02 -1.93 -0.77
N ARG A 235 4.29 -3.21 -0.53
CA ARG A 235 4.27 -3.82 0.79
C ARG A 235 5.71 -3.96 1.24
N TYR A 236 6.14 -3.08 2.15
CA TYR A 236 7.47 -3.13 2.73
C TYR A 236 7.46 -4.02 3.98
N GLU A 237 8.43 -4.94 4.03
CA GLU A 237 8.76 -5.75 5.20
C GLU A 237 10.28 -5.65 5.39
N CYS A 238 10.72 -5.23 6.59
CA CYS A 238 12.13 -5.13 6.93
C CYS A 238 12.74 -6.53 7.12
N SER A 239 13.84 -6.83 6.45
CA SER A 239 14.55 -8.10 6.65
C SER A 239 15.33 -8.09 7.98
N PRO A 240 15.25 -9.12 8.83
CA PRO A 240 16.04 -9.21 10.06
C PRO A 240 17.56 -9.33 9.81
N SER A 241 17.99 -9.67 8.59
CA SER A 241 19.41 -9.85 8.25
C SER A 241 20.23 -8.56 8.15
N HIS A 242 19.61 -7.38 8.12
CA HIS A 242 20.34 -6.11 8.05
C HIS A 242 20.92 -5.65 9.41
N HIS A 243 20.59 -6.34 10.52
CA HIS A 243 20.93 -5.89 11.88
C HIS A 243 22.13 -6.59 12.52
N SER A 244 22.76 -7.57 11.86
CA SER A 244 23.99 -8.21 12.35
C SER A 244 25.24 -7.37 12.04
N GLY A 245 25.29 -6.14 12.59
CA GLY A 245 26.47 -5.27 12.62
C GLY A 245 27.39 -5.52 13.83
N GLY A 246 27.28 -6.68 14.47
CA GLY A 246 28.06 -7.08 15.64
C GLY A 246 29.33 -7.85 15.25
N ALA A 247 30.47 -7.48 15.84
CA ALA A 247 31.78 -8.04 15.48
C ALA A 247 31.94 -9.51 15.86
N SER A 248 32.18 -10.37 14.85
CA SER A 248 32.70 -11.73 15.00
C SER A 248 34.04 -11.84 14.28
N ARG A 249 35.08 -12.30 15.00
CA ARG A 249 36.47 -12.34 14.52
C ARG A 249 36.79 -13.70 13.87
N GLY A 250 37.38 -13.69 12.67
CA GLY A 250 38.29 -14.75 12.19
C GLY A 250 37.79 -15.66 11.06
N GLY A 251 38.56 -15.70 9.95
CA GLY A 251 38.43 -16.66 8.84
C GLY A 251 37.27 -16.37 7.87
N ASP A 252 37.42 -16.45 6.54
CA ASP A 252 38.60 -16.75 5.71
C ASP A 252 38.49 -15.97 4.37
N SER A 253 39.60 -15.78 3.67
CA SER A 253 39.64 -14.92 2.48
C SER A 253 39.22 -15.63 1.20
N GLY A 254 38.12 -15.19 0.58
CA GLY A 254 37.90 -15.32 -0.86
C GLY A 254 36.61 -15.99 -1.33
N SER A 255 35.53 -15.21 -1.47
CA SER A 255 34.63 -15.25 -2.64
C SER A 255 33.54 -14.17 -2.50
N TRP A 256 33.87 -12.90 -2.78
CA TRP A 256 32.89 -11.79 -2.79
C TRP A 256 32.04 -11.78 -4.08
N ARG A 257 31.44 -12.93 -4.40
CA ARG A 257 30.45 -13.11 -5.47
C ARG A 257 29.74 -14.45 -5.25
N ASN A 258 28.42 -14.46 -5.46
CA ASN A 258 27.54 -15.63 -5.37
C ASN A 258 27.35 -16.25 -3.98
N GLN A 259 26.58 -15.57 -3.13
CA GLN A 259 25.61 -16.23 -2.23
C GLN A 259 24.41 -15.31 -2.05
N VAL A 260 23.59 -15.21 -3.11
CA VAL A 260 22.27 -14.59 -3.06
C VAL A 260 21.33 -15.59 -2.38
N GLY A 261 21.23 -15.50 -1.05
CA GLY A 261 20.25 -16.25 -0.28
C GLY A 261 18.84 -15.69 -0.51
N ASP A 262 17.90 -16.60 -0.77
CA ASP A 262 16.45 -16.37 -0.79
C ASP A 262 15.95 -15.58 0.46
N ALA A 263 14.91 -14.74 0.43
CA ALA A 263 14.01 -14.31 -0.65
C ALA A 263 13.40 -12.92 -0.32
N TRP A 264 12.62 -12.36 -1.25
CA TRP A 264 12.10 -10.99 -1.22
C TRP A 264 11.05 -10.73 -0.12
N ALA A 265 11.40 -9.93 0.90
CA ALA A 265 10.45 -9.47 1.92
C ALA A 265 9.53 -8.34 1.40
N SER A 266 10.07 -7.39 0.63
CA SER A 266 9.27 -6.30 0.04
C SER A 266 8.72 -6.68 -1.34
N THR A 267 7.42 -6.43 -1.56
CA THR A 267 6.72 -6.76 -2.82
C THR A 267 5.95 -5.57 -3.38
N PHE A 268 6.02 -5.36 -4.70
CA PHE A 268 5.22 -4.37 -5.40
C PHE A 268 4.03 -5.06 -6.10
N PHE A 269 2.83 -4.52 -5.96
CA PHE A 269 1.66 -4.95 -6.72
C PHE A 269 1.32 -3.91 -7.79
N SER A 270 1.45 -4.26 -9.07
CA SER A 270 1.17 -3.36 -10.19
C SER A 270 -0.32 -3.30 -10.47
N ILE A 271 -0.93 -2.13 -10.24
CA ILE A 271 -2.34 -1.87 -10.54
C ILE A 271 -2.58 -1.90 -12.06
N TYR A 272 -1.59 -1.47 -12.85
CA TYR A 272 -1.61 -1.61 -14.31
C TYR A 272 -1.76 -3.07 -14.75
N ALA A 273 -0.85 -3.95 -14.31
CA ALA A 273 -0.87 -5.36 -14.68
C ALA A 273 -2.16 -6.06 -14.23
N PHE A 274 -2.70 -5.68 -13.06
CA PHE A 274 -3.97 -6.21 -12.58
C PHE A 274 -5.16 -5.72 -13.43
N ARG A 275 -5.20 -4.45 -13.83
CA ARG A 275 -6.23 -3.90 -14.73
C ARG A 275 -6.19 -4.61 -16.09
N GLU A 276 -5.02 -4.85 -16.66
CA GLU A 276 -4.87 -5.62 -17.92
C GLU A 276 -5.30 -7.09 -17.74
N ALA A 277 -4.92 -7.75 -16.65
CA ALA A 277 -5.40 -9.09 -16.33
C ALA A 277 -6.92 -9.16 -16.16
N LEU A 278 -7.55 -8.09 -15.66
CA LEU A 278 -8.99 -7.95 -15.54
C LEU A 278 -9.67 -7.71 -16.90
N ARG A 279 -9.10 -6.85 -17.77
CA ARG A 279 -9.56 -6.66 -19.17
C ARG A 279 -9.60 -7.97 -19.93
N ASN A 280 -8.56 -8.78 -19.78
CA ASN A 280 -8.45 -10.11 -20.38
C ASN A 280 -9.55 -11.05 -19.87
N LYS A 281 -9.81 -11.10 -18.55
CA LYS A 281 -10.87 -11.93 -17.96
C LYS A 281 -12.28 -11.48 -18.37
N LEU A 282 -12.54 -10.18 -18.41
CA LEU A 282 -13.82 -9.60 -18.81
C LEU A 282 -14.05 -9.62 -20.34
N ARG A 283 -13.06 -10.08 -21.13
CA ARG A 283 -13.06 -10.05 -22.61
C ARG A 283 -13.24 -8.65 -23.20
N LEU A 284 -12.79 -7.62 -22.48
CA LEU A 284 -12.83 -6.21 -22.89
C LEU A 284 -11.47 -5.75 -23.45
N GLN A 285 -10.86 -6.58 -24.30
CA GLN A 285 -9.61 -6.27 -24.98
C GLN A 285 -9.84 -5.22 -26.07
N THR A 286 -8.90 -4.30 -26.23
CA THR A 286 -8.84 -3.32 -27.32
C THR A 286 -7.84 -3.80 -28.37
N SER A 287 -8.28 -3.97 -29.62
CA SER A 287 -7.41 -4.35 -30.73
C SER A 287 -6.84 -3.11 -31.41
N ARG A 288 -5.62 -3.21 -31.96
CA ARG A 288 -4.97 -2.13 -32.73
C ARG A 288 -5.67 -1.84 -34.08
N LYS A 289 -6.71 -2.62 -34.43
CA LYS A 289 -7.57 -2.43 -35.61
C LYS A 289 -8.91 -1.76 -35.28
N ASP A 290 -9.22 -1.54 -34.00
CA ASP A 290 -10.48 -0.93 -33.56
C ASP A 290 -10.47 0.58 -33.88
N SER A 291 -11.65 1.17 -34.13
CA SER A 291 -11.78 2.63 -34.25
C SER A 291 -11.55 3.31 -32.90
N THR A 292 -11.17 4.59 -32.92
CA THR A 292 -10.96 5.40 -31.70
C THR A 292 -12.20 5.41 -30.81
N GLU A 293 -13.38 5.61 -31.39
CA GLU A 293 -14.67 5.60 -30.70
C GLU A 293 -14.97 4.24 -30.04
N GLU A 294 -14.64 3.14 -30.72
CA GLU A 294 -14.79 1.80 -30.17
C GLU A 294 -13.86 1.54 -28.98
N VAL A 295 -12.59 1.98 -29.08
CA VAL A 295 -11.60 1.89 -28.00
C VAL A 295 -12.09 2.69 -26.79
N GLU A 296 -12.58 3.91 -26.98
CA GLU A 296 -13.18 4.71 -25.90
C GLU A 296 -14.43 4.06 -25.29
N ARG A 297 -15.28 3.45 -26.12
CA ARG A 297 -16.48 2.73 -25.66
C ARG A 297 -16.09 1.51 -24.81
N ARG A 298 -15.10 0.71 -25.25
CA ARG A 298 -14.55 -0.43 -24.51
C ARG A 298 -13.88 0.03 -23.20
N ASN A 299 -13.11 1.12 -23.22
CA ASN A 299 -12.50 1.72 -22.03
C ASN A 299 -13.56 2.17 -21.01
N ARG A 300 -14.60 2.91 -21.44
CA ARG A 300 -15.72 3.32 -20.56
C ARG A 300 -16.49 2.13 -20.00
N GLN A 301 -16.68 1.07 -20.78
CA GLN A 301 -17.29 -0.17 -20.31
C GLN A 301 -16.41 -0.88 -19.25
N PHE A 302 -15.08 -0.88 -19.44
CA PHE A 302 -14.14 -1.44 -18.49
C PHE A 302 -14.11 -0.70 -17.14
N GLU A 303 -14.08 0.64 -17.12
CA GLU A 303 -14.09 1.37 -15.84
C GLU A 303 -15.38 1.13 -15.03
N ARG A 304 -16.54 1.00 -15.70
CA ARG A 304 -17.80 0.61 -15.04
C ARG A 304 -17.75 -0.81 -14.48
N ALA A 305 -17.26 -1.77 -15.27
CA ALA A 305 -17.09 -3.15 -14.81
C ALA A 305 -16.06 -3.26 -13.66
N LEU A 306 -15.04 -2.39 -13.62
CA LEU A 306 -14.10 -2.29 -12.52
C LEU A 306 -14.77 -1.76 -11.24
N HIS A 307 -15.66 -0.77 -11.34
CA HIS A 307 -16.47 -0.31 -10.20
C HIS A 307 -17.36 -1.44 -9.64
N ASP A 308 -18.04 -2.19 -10.51
CA ASP A 308 -18.84 -3.34 -10.11
C ASP A 308 -17.98 -4.42 -9.41
N VAL A 309 -16.78 -4.72 -9.94
CA VAL A 309 -15.82 -5.67 -9.33
C VAL A 309 -15.34 -5.18 -7.96
N VAL A 310 -15.05 -3.88 -7.81
CA VAL A 310 -14.66 -3.28 -6.53
C VAL A 310 -15.82 -3.29 -5.53
N PHE A 311 -17.04 -2.99 -5.95
CA PHE A 311 -18.23 -3.08 -5.11
C PHE A 311 -18.41 -4.51 -4.59
N VAL A 312 -18.29 -5.51 -5.47
CA VAL A 312 -18.34 -6.93 -5.10
C VAL A 312 -17.19 -7.29 -4.14
N LEU A 313 -15.97 -6.79 -4.33
CA LEU A 313 -14.85 -6.98 -3.36
C LEU A 313 -15.19 -6.49 -1.95
N LEU A 314 -15.93 -5.38 -1.82
CA LEU A 314 -16.31 -4.82 -0.51
C LEU A 314 -17.35 -5.66 0.24
N LEU A 315 -18.13 -6.52 -0.45
CA LEU A 315 -19.16 -7.38 0.14
C LEU A 315 -18.59 -8.59 0.91
N PHE A 316 -17.36 -9.03 0.61
CA PHE A 316 -16.67 -10.12 1.32
C PHE A 316 -16.24 -9.75 2.75
N GLY A 317 -16.57 -8.53 3.18
CA GLY A 317 -16.20 -7.97 4.47
C GLY A 317 -15.12 -6.90 4.29
N ASN A 318 -15.34 -5.76 4.93
CA ASN A 318 -14.40 -4.66 4.97
C ASN A 318 -14.33 -4.13 6.41
N ASP A 319 -13.59 -3.05 6.66
CA ASP A 319 -13.43 -2.53 8.02
C ASP A 319 -14.71 -2.01 8.66
N PHE A 320 -15.69 -1.61 7.86
CA PHE A 320 -16.94 -0.97 8.27
C PHE A 320 -18.13 -1.94 8.30
N LEU A 321 -18.14 -2.96 7.45
CA LEU A 321 -19.24 -3.93 7.29
C LEU A 321 -18.76 -5.37 7.49
N PRO A 322 -19.52 -6.21 8.22
CA PRO A 322 -19.23 -7.65 8.32
C PRO A 322 -19.38 -8.33 6.95
N SER A 323 -18.68 -9.45 6.76
CA SER A 323 -18.78 -10.27 5.55
C SER A 323 -20.21 -10.78 5.34
N VAL A 324 -20.84 -10.44 4.21
CA VAL A 324 -22.24 -10.80 3.93
C VAL A 324 -22.29 -12.16 3.26
N GLY A 325 -22.32 -13.24 4.06
CA GLY A 325 -22.63 -14.61 3.60
C GLY A 325 -21.66 -15.27 2.60
N CYS A 326 -20.63 -14.56 2.14
CA CYS A 326 -19.69 -15.02 1.12
C CYS A 326 -18.26 -14.89 1.64
N ARG A 327 -17.56 -16.02 1.84
CA ARG A 327 -16.12 -16.00 2.13
C ARG A 327 -15.29 -16.22 0.87
N ILE A 328 -14.12 -15.60 0.82
CA ILE A 328 -13.11 -15.86 -0.22
C ILE A 328 -12.64 -17.34 -0.17
N GLU A 329 -12.66 -17.95 1.03
CA GLU A 329 -12.32 -19.35 1.29
C GLU A 329 -13.27 -20.35 0.59
N GLU A 330 -14.56 -20.00 0.48
CA GLU A 330 -15.63 -20.85 -0.06
C GLU A 330 -15.67 -20.87 -1.59
N GLY A 331 -14.72 -20.19 -2.26
CA GLY A 331 -14.65 -20.16 -3.71
C GLY A 331 -15.76 -19.33 -4.38
N PHE A 332 -16.54 -18.55 -3.64
CA PHE A 332 -17.61 -17.71 -4.21
C PHE A 332 -17.09 -16.78 -5.31
N TRP A 333 -15.88 -16.21 -5.17
CA TRP A 333 -15.23 -15.45 -6.25
C TRP A 333 -14.98 -16.29 -7.51
N THR A 334 -14.54 -17.54 -7.39
CA THR A 334 -14.35 -18.43 -8.54
C THR A 334 -15.67 -18.84 -9.17
N THR A 335 -16.75 -18.94 -8.38
CA THR A 335 -18.12 -19.14 -8.88
C THR A 335 -18.60 -17.91 -9.66
N PHE A 336 -18.45 -16.70 -9.11
CA PHE A 336 -18.80 -15.44 -9.76
C PHE A 336 -18.11 -15.26 -11.12
N TRP A 337 -16.80 -15.54 -11.21
CA TRP A 337 -16.07 -15.52 -12.48
C TRP A 337 -16.49 -16.64 -13.45
N SER A 338 -16.94 -17.80 -12.95
CA SER A 338 -17.42 -18.91 -13.79
C SER A 338 -18.83 -18.70 -14.35
N TYR A 339 -19.71 -18.02 -13.60
CA TYR A 339 -21.11 -17.77 -13.96
C TYR A 339 -21.34 -16.44 -14.68
N SER A 340 -20.30 -15.64 -14.93
CA SER A 340 -20.42 -14.37 -15.67
C SER A 340 -20.54 -14.62 -17.19
N PRO A 341 -21.72 -14.41 -17.82
CA PRO A 341 -21.83 -14.43 -19.28
C PRO A 341 -21.05 -13.25 -19.89
N PRO A 342 -20.73 -13.28 -21.21
CA PRO A 342 -20.14 -12.12 -21.87
C PRO A 342 -21.02 -10.88 -21.65
N ILE A 343 -20.42 -9.79 -21.14
CA ILE A 343 -21.13 -8.61 -20.62
C ILE A 343 -21.77 -7.82 -21.76
N SER A 344 -22.95 -8.27 -22.18
CA SER A 344 -23.84 -7.58 -23.09
C SER A 344 -24.59 -6.47 -22.33
N SER A 345 -24.04 -5.26 -22.37
CA SER A 345 -24.69 -3.97 -22.08
C SER A 345 -25.33 -3.72 -20.69
N ARG A 346 -25.50 -4.74 -19.84
CA ARG A 346 -26.11 -4.62 -18.51
C ARG A 346 -25.06 -4.70 -17.40
N VAL A 347 -25.33 -3.94 -16.35
CA VAL A 347 -24.61 -3.88 -15.06
C VAL A 347 -24.39 -5.29 -14.52
N ILE A 348 -23.31 -5.55 -13.77
CA ILE A 348 -23.00 -6.89 -13.22
C ILE A 348 -23.91 -7.24 -12.01
N VAL A 349 -24.57 -6.24 -11.42
CA VAL A 349 -25.42 -6.31 -10.21
C VAL A 349 -26.69 -7.20 -10.26
N PRO A 350 -27.40 -7.48 -11.38
CA PRO A 350 -28.67 -8.23 -11.32
C PRO A 350 -28.50 -9.72 -11.01
N LEU A 351 -27.27 -10.23 -10.86
CA LEU A 351 -26.99 -11.59 -10.40
C LEU A 351 -27.10 -11.78 -8.87
N LEU A 352 -27.36 -10.72 -8.10
CA LEU A 352 -27.42 -10.75 -6.63
C LEU A 352 -28.80 -11.05 -6.02
N ILE A 353 -29.85 -11.25 -6.83
CA ILE A 353 -31.18 -11.64 -6.34
C ILE A 353 -31.43 -13.12 -6.66
N PRO A 354 -31.44 -14.03 -5.66
CA PRO A 354 -31.93 -15.38 -5.88
C PRO A 354 -33.44 -15.32 -6.20
N SER A 355 -33.85 -15.98 -7.27
CA SER A 355 -35.26 -16.08 -7.66
C SER A 355 -36.09 -16.77 -6.56
N PRO A 356 -37.29 -16.26 -6.21
CA PRO A 356 -38.10 -16.78 -5.11
C PRO A 356 -38.85 -18.06 -5.50
N THR A 357 -38.13 -19.17 -5.69
CA THR A 357 -38.68 -20.45 -6.16
C THR A 357 -38.21 -21.67 -5.35
N LEU A 358 -37.70 -21.45 -4.13
CA LEU A 358 -37.26 -22.52 -3.20
C LEU A 358 -37.91 -22.41 -1.81
N PHE A 359 -39.24 -22.28 -1.78
CA PHE A 359 -40.06 -22.58 -0.61
C PHE A 359 -41.28 -23.43 -1.03
N SER A 360 -41.03 -24.72 -1.30
CA SER A 360 -42.07 -25.73 -1.50
C SER A 360 -41.50 -27.14 -1.35
N SER A 361 -41.65 -27.73 -0.16
CA SER A 361 -41.70 -29.19 0.12
C SER A 361 -41.47 -29.50 1.60
N THR A 362 -42.47 -29.24 2.44
CA THR A 362 -42.60 -29.94 3.74
C THR A 362 -43.41 -31.21 3.53
N PRO A 363 -42.88 -32.43 3.76
CA PRO A 363 -43.69 -33.64 3.76
C PRO A 363 -44.62 -33.67 5.00
N PRO A 364 -45.82 -34.27 4.90
CA PRO A 364 -46.78 -34.29 6.00
C PRO A 364 -46.36 -35.27 7.09
N VAL A 365 -46.54 -34.87 8.34
CA VAL A 365 -46.47 -35.77 9.50
C VAL A 365 -47.79 -36.53 9.60
N THR A 366 -47.75 -37.86 9.49
CA THR A 366 -48.88 -38.73 9.87
C THR A 366 -48.90 -38.94 11.37
N HIS A 367 -50.13 -39.02 11.91
CA HIS A 367 -50.47 -39.13 13.34
C HIS A 367 -49.77 -40.27 14.11
#